data_AF-A0A1F9HY74-F1
#
_entry.id   AF-A0A1F9HY74-F1
#
_cell.length_a   1.000
_cell.length_b   1.000
_cell.length_c   1.000
_cell.angle_alpha   90.00
_cell.angle_beta   90.00
_cell.angle_gamma   90.00
#
_symmetry.space_group_name_H-M   'P 1'
#
loop_
_entity.id
_entity.type
_entity.pdbx_description
1 polymer ?
#
loop_
_entity_poly.entity_id
_entity_poly.type
_entity_poly.pdbx_seq_one_letter_code
_entity_poly.pdbx_strand_id
1 'polypeptide(L)'
;MNRLSLYYVIPICLFTFVLSNCGTDTKKSAGDEEIIITDNAGNNNSDGIIEIVPDLNQLNNNNETSDAENTENTENVENAENMENTEGTENAEEADNTEDASDADDTGDDDDNNNDNNNDIDLIQKNEVDIVSYNYFKKKKTFGSYDAYSLPDSGLRIVCQQPCAIPEDLLKKRLLGAEEAVASLLELTVLDVLPNNKPTDIHVTSSAECGDYDEIFAEYGYVARFFGIRFDDTSYMCLWEYDDDNLVLPLNDENAQKIEAQQVLIHEYSHIIFDGRTTVFASKFEDFVKALSFYISGYWDGNELKSENFPKATSACDPYLEKPAKDVYELCTKCGFSFNDISVLLQKMDEANAGGGTVDMAELKIIFDSITGKDTANECGLEWLN
;
A
#
# COMPACT_ATOMS: atom_id res chain seq x y z
N MET A 1 -57.67 -10.82 -44.42
CA MET A 1 -57.73 -11.53 -43.13
C MET A 1 -56.31 -11.92 -42.77
N ASN A 2 -55.82 -11.36 -41.66
CA ASN A 2 -54.45 -11.45 -41.19
C ASN A 2 -54.05 -12.88 -40.82
N ARG A 3 -52.87 -13.32 -41.27
CA ARG A 3 -52.05 -14.30 -40.56
C ARG A 3 -50.59 -13.88 -40.65
N LEU A 4 -50.05 -13.54 -39.47
CA LEU A 4 -48.63 -13.38 -39.19
C LEU A 4 -47.90 -14.71 -39.39
N SER A 5 -46.73 -14.67 -40.02
CA SER A 5 -45.75 -15.75 -39.99
C SER A 5 -44.47 -15.21 -39.34
N LEU A 6 -44.14 -15.80 -38.18
CA LEU A 6 -42.87 -15.69 -37.48
C LEU A 6 -41.75 -16.25 -38.38
N TYR A 7 -40.63 -15.53 -38.47
CA TYR A 7 -39.37 -16.07 -39.00
C TYR A 7 -38.49 -16.55 -37.85
N TYR A 8 -38.17 -17.85 -37.91
CA TYR A 8 -37.12 -18.52 -37.15
C TYR A 8 -35.98 -18.73 -38.15
N VAL A 9 -34.77 -18.22 -37.88
CA VAL A 9 -33.59 -18.52 -38.71
C VAL A 9 -32.40 -18.77 -37.78
N ILE A 10 -32.02 -20.05 -37.69
CA ILE A 10 -30.67 -20.50 -37.37
C ILE A 10 -29.93 -20.57 -38.72
N PRO A 11 -28.63 -20.21 -38.78
CA PRO A 11 -27.75 -21.04 -39.59
C PRO A 11 -26.39 -21.33 -38.93
N ILE A 12 -26.07 -22.62 -39.03
CA ILE A 12 -24.77 -23.27 -38.86
C ILE A 12 -24.00 -23.19 -40.19
N CYS A 13 -22.67 -23.01 -40.05
CA CYS A 13 -21.56 -23.27 -41.00
C CYS A 13 -21.54 -22.56 -42.37
N LEU A 14 -20.43 -21.87 -42.66
CA LEU A 14 -19.38 -22.25 -43.64
C LEU A 14 -18.47 -21.05 -43.91
N PHE A 15 -17.15 -21.23 -43.86
CA PHE A 15 -16.22 -20.48 -44.71
C PHE A 15 -15.10 -21.41 -45.19
N THR A 16 -14.81 -21.35 -46.49
CA THR A 16 -13.79 -22.16 -47.17
C THR A 16 -12.94 -21.26 -48.08
N PHE A 17 -11.69 -21.68 -48.28
CA PHE A 17 -10.73 -21.30 -49.35
C PHE A 17 -10.04 -19.92 -49.23
N VAL A 18 -8.72 -19.74 -49.47
CA VAL A 18 -7.80 -20.33 -50.47
C VAL A 18 -6.35 -20.26 -49.96
N LEU A 19 -5.52 -21.31 -50.17
CA LEU A 19 -4.10 -21.13 -50.51
C LEU A 19 -3.63 -22.21 -51.50
N SER A 20 -2.79 -21.78 -52.44
CA SER A 20 -2.37 -22.43 -53.67
C SER A 20 -0.89 -22.85 -53.59
N ASN A 21 -0.64 -24.10 -53.99
CA ASN A 21 0.52 -24.68 -54.69
C ASN A 21 1.97 -24.62 -54.13
N CYS A 22 2.50 -25.85 -54.09
CA CYS A 22 3.81 -26.34 -54.56
C CYS A 22 5.08 -26.03 -53.77
N GLY A 23 5.73 -27.12 -53.32
CA GLY A 23 7.15 -27.15 -53.02
C GLY A 23 7.57 -28.42 -52.30
N THR A 24 7.66 -29.54 -53.02
CA THR A 24 8.37 -30.74 -52.55
C THR A 24 9.87 -30.49 -52.58
N ASP A 25 10.57 -30.72 -51.47
CA ASP A 25 11.95 -31.23 -51.50
C ASP A 25 12.35 -31.91 -50.19
N THR A 26 13.27 -32.85 -50.32
CA THR A 26 13.57 -33.94 -49.37
C THR A 26 14.89 -33.72 -48.61
N LYS A 27 14.99 -34.40 -47.45
CA LYS A 27 16.19 -34.75 -46.64
C LYS A 27 16.76 -33.68 -45.68
N LYS A 28 16.73 -33.97 -44.38
CA LYS A 28 17.80 -34.67 -43.62
C LYS A 28 17.38 -34.88 -42.15
N SER A 29 17.80 -36.00 -41.59
CA SER A 29 17.66 -36.43 -40.19
C SER A 29 18.56 -35.69 -39.22
N ALA A 30 18.11 -35.54 -37.97
CA ALA A 30 18.82 -35.56 -36.68
C ALA A 30 17.97 -34.76 -35.68
N GLY A 31 17.63 -35.20 -34.47
CA GLY A 31 17.86 -36.44 -33.73
C GLY A 31 16.92 -36.41 -32.52
N ASP A 32 16.41 -37.57 -32.14
CA ASP A 32 15.67 -37.75 -30.90
C ASP A 32 16.68 -37.67 -29.73
N GLU A 33 16.58 -36.67 -28.86
CA GLU A 33 17.30 -36.66 -27.59
C GLU A 33 16.58 -37.57 -26.60
N GLU A 34 17.08 -38.81 -26.55
CA GLU A 34 16.87 -39.77 -25.48
C GLU A 34 17.54 -39.23 -24.20
N ILE A 35 16.73 -38.86 -23.20
CA ILE A 35 17.24 -38.52 -21.86
C ILE A 35 17.71 -39.81 -21.20
N ILE A 36 19.03 -40.04 -21.21
CA ILE A 36 19.68 -41.11 -20.48
C ILE A 36 19.94 -40.61 -19.05
N ILE A 37 19.14 -41.07 -18.09
CA ILE A 37 19.50 -40.98 -16.67
C ILE A 37 20.54 -42.07 -16.40
N THR A 38 21.79 -41.68 -16.16
CA THR A 38 22.81 -42.59 -15.63
C THR A 38 22.84 -42.47 -14.12
N ASP A 39 22.34 -43.50 -13.45
CA ASP A 39 22.56 -43.72 -12.02
C ASP A 39 24.01 -44.15 -11.82
N ASN A 40 24.88 -43.23 -11.41
CA ASN A 40 26.19 -43.58 -10.89
C ASN A 40 26.04 -43.91 -9.41
N ALA A 41 25.84 -45.20 -9.13
CA ALA A 41 25.95 -45.77 -7.80
C ALA A 41 27.36 -45.53 -7.24
N GLY A 42 27.47 -44.74 -6.16
CA GLY A 42 28.76 -44.50 -5.52
C GLY A 42 28.76 -43.55 -4.32
N ASN A 43 28.17 -44.00 -3.20
CA ASN A 43 28.65 -43.73 -1.83
C ASN A 43 28.32 -42.37 -1.15
N ASN A 44 27.28 -42.44 -0.30
CA ASN A 44 27.11 -41.90 1.06
C ASN A 44 27.14 -40.38 1.38
N ASN A 45 26.00 -39.96 1.94
CA ASN A 45 25.77 -38.88 2.91
C ASN A 45 26.02 -37.43 2.49
N SER A 46 24.96 -36.77 2.04
CA SER A 46 24.57 -35.44 2.51
C SER A 46 23.09 -35.23 2.21
N ASP A 47 22.33 -34.78 3.21
CA ASP A 47 20.93 -34.36 3.07
C ASP A 47 20.82 -33.31 1.96
N GLY A 48 20.34 -33.73 0.79
CA GLY A 48 20.07 -32.88 -0.36
C GLY A 48 18.66 -32.33 -0.26
N ILE A 49 18.54 -31.05 0.05
CA ILE A 49 17.32 -30.27 -0.17
C ILE A 49 17.00 -30.35 -1.66
N ILE A 50 15.85 -30.93 -1.99
CA ILE A 50 15.31 -30.94 -3.35
C ILE A 50 14.72 -29.56 -3.60
N GLU A 51 15.47 -28.73 -4.31
CA GLU A 51 15.01 -27.42 -4.79
C GLU A 51 14.05 -27.63 -5.97
N ILE A 52 12.74 -27.50 -5.72
CA ILE A 52 11.73 -27.47 -6.78
C ILE A 52 11.64 -26.02 -7.26
N VAL A 53 12.38 -25.69 -8.31
CA VAL A 53 12.16 -24.47 -9.09
C VAL A 53 10.96 -24.72 -10.01
N PRO A 54 9.85 -23.96 -9.92
CA PRO A 54 8.77 -24.11 -10.89
C PRO A 54 9.25 -23.69 -12.29
N ASP A 55 9.02 -24.56 -13.27
CA ASP A 55 9.37 -24.36 -14.68
C ASP A 55 8.49 -23.26 -15.29
N LEU A 56 9.06 -22.07 -15.48
CA LEU A 56 8.40 -20.87 -16.02
C LEU A 56 8.21 -20.88 -17.56
N ASN A 57 8.41 -22.02 -18.23
CA ASN A 57 8.36 -22.13 -19.69
C ASN A 57 6.95 -22.27 -20.31
N GLN A 58 5.86 -22.05 -19.57
CA GLN A 58 4.49 -22.09 -20.12
C GLN A 58 3.86 -20.73 -20.47
N LEU A 59 4.63 -19.65 -20.50
CA LEU A 59 4.18 -18.34 -20.99
C LEU A 59 5.06 -17.83 -22.14
N ASN A 60 5.16 -18.59 -23.23
CA ASN A 60 5.69 -18.03 -24.47
C ASN A 60 5.14 -18.73 -25.71
N ASN A 61 4.04 -18.20 -26.24
CA ASN A 61 3.70 -18.27 -27.66
C ASN A 61 2.62 -17.21 -27.92
N ASN A 62 3.04 -16.05 -28.40
CA ASN A 62 2.42 -15.24 -29.45
C ASN A 62 3.11 -13.89 -29.49
N ASN A 63 4.14 -13.79 -30.34
CA ASN A 63 4.76 -12.52 -30.69
C ASN A 63 4.39 -12.25 -32.15
N GLU A 64 3.27 -11.55 -32.36
CA GLU A 64 2.98 -10.90 -33.64
C GLU A 64 2.93 -9.39 -33.39
N THR A 65 3.76 -8.71 -34.17
CA THR A 65 3.90 -7.27 -34.32
C THR A 65 2.58 -6.59 -34.71
N SER A 66 2.17 -5.58 -33.94
CA SER A 66 1.34 -4.49 -34.46
C SER A 66 1.66 -3.18 -33.74
N ASP A 67 2.08 -2.22 -34.57
CA ASP A 67 2.15 -0.78 -34.38
C ASP A 67 1.38 -0.23 -33.17
N ALA A 68 2.13 0.34 -32.21
CA ALA A 68 1.59 1.13 -31.12
C ALA A 68 1.25 2.54 -31.63
N GLU A 69 -0.05 2.78 -31.88
CA GLU A 69 -0.60 4.13 -31.79
C GLU A 69 -0.55 4.55 -30.32
N ASN A 70 0.45 5.37 -30.01
CA ASN A 70 0.62 6.03 -28.73
C ASN A 70 -0.54 7.04 -28.57
N THR A 71 -1.59 6.66 -27.86
CA THR A 71 -2.65 7.59 -27.45
C THR A 71 -2.19 8.24 -26.15
N GLU A 72 -2.02 9.56 -26.22
CA GLU A 72 -1.66 10.46 -25.13
C GLU A 72 -2.50 10.20 -23.89
N ASN A 73 -1.84 10.02 -22.75
CA ASN A 73 -2.40 10.35 -21.45
C ASN A 73 -1.34 11.14 -20.67
N THR A 74 -1.01 12.29 -21.23
CA THR A 74 -0.28 13.36 -20.55
C THR A 74 -1.31 14.41 -20.22
N GLU A 75 -1.78 14.45 -18.97
CA GLU A 75 -2.34 15.66 -18.35
C GLU A 75 -2.64 15.37 -16.87
N ASN A 76 -1.74 15.81 -15.98
CA ASN A 76 -2.11 16.43 -14.71
C ASN A 76 -0.86 17.02 -14.03
N VAL A 77 -0.31 18.06 -14.67
CA VAL A 77 0.43 19.11 -13.98
C VAL A 77 -0.17 20.43 -14.46
N GLU A 78 -1.21 20.91 -13.79
CA GLU A 78 -1.52 22.34 -13.75
C GLU A 78 -1.95 22.76 -12.34
N ASN A 79 -1.02 23.49 -11.74
CA ASN A 79 -1.15 24.61 -10.80
C ASN A 79 -2.55 25.06 -10.35
N ALA A 80 -2.58 25.32 -9.05
CA ALA A 80 -3.37 26.32 -8.36
C ALA A 80 -3.71 27.58 -9.19
N GLU A 81 -5.01 27.78 -9.46
CA GLU A 81 -5.59 29.11 -9.62
C GLU A 81 -6.94 29.19 -8.90
N ASN A 82 -7.03 30.17 -7.99
CA ASN A 82 -8.20 30.94 -7.59
C ASN A 82 -9.47 30.22 -7.10
N MET A 83 -9.63 30.17 -5.76
CA MET A 83 -10.94 30.28 -5.14
C MET A 83 -11.10 31.69 -4.57
N GLU A 84 -11.79 32.54 -5.32
CA GLU A 84 -12.18 33.89 -4.89
C GLU A 84 -13.15 33.83 -3.70
N ASN A 85 -12.85 34.70 -2.74
CA ASN A 85 -13.71 35.14 -1.63
C ASN A 85 -15.20 35.22 -2.00
N THR A 86 -16.04 34.59 -1.18
CA THR A 86 -17.41 35.07 -0.96
C THR A 86 -17.53 35.57 0.48
N GLU A 87 -17.43 36.89 0.64
CA GLU A 87 -17.90 37.59 1.83
C GLU A 87 -19.43 37.52 1.94
N GLY A 88 -19.92 37.38 3.17
CA GLY A 88 -21.27 37.80 3.57
C GLY A 88 -22.05 36.72 4.31
N THR A 89 -22.17 36.85 5.64
CA THR A 89 -23.31 37.57 6.25
C THR A 89 -23.09 37.66 7.77
N GLU A 90 -23.23 38.89 8.29
CA GLU A 90 -23.18 39.26 9.71
C GLU A 90 -24.43 38.81 10.49
N ASN A 91 -24.28 38.84 11.83
CA ASN A 91 -25.30 38.97 12.89
C ASN A 91 -25.86 37.71 13.55
N ALA A 92 -25.42 37.47 14.80
CA ALA A 92 -26.33 37.49 15.95
C ALA A 92 -25.54 37.75 17.25
N GLU A 93 -26.04 38.71 18.01
CA GLU A 93 -25.54 39.27 19.27
C GLU A 93 -25.74 38.34 20.49
N GLU A 94 -24.90 38.59 21.51
CA GLU A 94 -25.19 38.58 22.96
C GLU A 94 -25.72 37.33 23.67
N ALA A 95 -24.95 36.86 24.67
CA ALA A 95 -25.44 36.73 26.05
C ALA A 95 -24.29 36.65 27.08
N ASP A 96 -24.23 37.71 27.88
CA ASP A 96 -23.72 37.91 29.24
C ASP A 96 -23.12 36.76 30.08
N ASN A 97 -21.93 37.07 30.62
CA ASN A 97 -21.53 37.10 32.04
C ASN A 97 -21.95 35.96 32.99
N THR A 98 -20.94 35.28 33.56
CA THR A 98 -20.86 35.11 35.03
C THR A 98 -19.39 34.95 35.45
N GLU A 99 -18.85 35.97 36.11
CA GLU A 99 -17.66 35.87 36.95
C GLU A 99 -18.05 35.19 38.27
N ASP A 100 -17.29 34.19 38.71
CA ASP A 100 -17.07 34.01 40.15
C ASP A 100 -15.71 33.34 40.39
N ALA A 101 -14.82 34.11 40.99
CA ALA A 101 -13.50 33.70 41.43
C ALA A 101 -13.58 33.20 42.88
N SER A 102 -12.83 32.15 43.22
CA SER A 102 -12.06 32.14 44.47
C SER A 102 -11.05 31.00 44.49
N ASP A 103 -9.78 31.42 44.53
CA ASP A 103 -8.73 30.98 45.44
C ASP A 103 -8.61 29.49 45.78
N ALA A 104 -7.54 28.89 45.24
CA ALA A 104 -6.71 27.96 46.00
C ALA A 104 -5.23 28.23 45.65
N ASP A 105 -4.58 29.02 46.52
CA ASP A 105 -3.14 28.97 46.74
C ASP A 105 -2.78 27.57 47.27
N ASP A 106 -1.98 26.79 46.55
CA ASP A 106 -1.01 25.90 47.22
C ASP A 106 0.20 25.57 46.32
N THR A 107 1.27 26.27 46.64
CA THR A 107 2.71 25.96 46.59
C THR A 107 3.20 24.79 45.73
N GLY A 108 3.97 25.17 44.71
CA GLY A 108 5.30 24.65 44.34
C GLY A 108 5.62 23.18 44.61
N ASP A 109 5.76 22.43 43.53
CA ASP A 109 6.74 21.35 43.43
C ASP A 109 7.19 21.23 41.96
N ASP A 110 8.45 21.59 41.77
CA ASP A 110 9.44 21.16 40.76
C ASP A 110 9.06 21.04 39.27
N ASP A 111 9.58 22.02 38.52
CA ASP A 111 9.83 22.06 37.08
C ASP A 111 10.74 20.91 36.59
N ASP A 112 10.28 19.66 36.69
CA ASP A 112 10.90 18.51 36.01
C ASP A 112 9.98 17.99 34.89
N ASN A 113 9.34 18.90 34.14
CA ASN A 113 8.68 18.56 32.88
C ASN A 113 9.71 18.48 31.74
N ASN A 114 10.85 17.83 32.02
CA ASN A 114 11.83 17.50 31.01
C ASN A 114 11.25 16.32 30.23
N ASN A 115 10.74 16.64 29.05
CA ASN A 115 10.16 15.77 28.05
C ASN A 115 11.12 14.59 27.73
N ASP A 116 11.03 13.53 28.53
CA ASP A 116 11.94 12.38 28.57
C ASP A 116 11.68 11.37 27.42
N ASN A 117 11.20 11.85 26.27
CA ASN A 117 10.99 11.06 25.05
C ASN A 117 12.30 10.51 24.45
N ASN A 118 13.47 10.85 25.01
CA ASN A 118 14.76 10.25 24.64
C ASN A 118 15.00 8.87 25.28
N ASN A 119 14.25 8.47 26.32
CA ASN A 119 14.49 7.20 27.00
C ASN A 119 14.16 5.97 26.14
N ASP A 120 13.31 6.11 25.11
CA ASP A 120 12.90 5.00 24.27
C ASP A 120 13.94 4.63 23.19
N ILE A 121 14.86 5.54 22.86
CA ILE A 121 15.93 5.26 21.88
C ILE A 121 16.82 4.11 22.34
N ASP A 122 17.06 4.00 23.65
CA ASP A 122 17.90 2.95 24.24
C ASP A 122 17.24 1.55 24.21
N LEU A 123 15.91 1.49 23.99
CA LEU A 123 15.18 0.22 23.84
C LEU A 123 15.31 -0.36 22.43
N ILE A 124 15.73 0.44 21.45
CA ILE A 124 15.83 0.02 20.06
C ILE A 124 16.96 -0.98 19.90
N GLN A 125 16.61 -2.16 19.40
CA GLN A 125 17.56 -3.22 19.10
C GLN A 125 18.05 -3.09 17.67
N LYS A 126 19.37 -3.17 17.50
CA LYS A 126 20.02 -3.28 16.19
C LYS A 126 20.45 -4.73 15.97
N ASN A 127 19.93 -5.33 14.90
CA ASN A 127 20.32 -6.66 14.46
C ASN A 127 20.83 -6.60 13.01
N GLU A 128 21.72 -7.51 12.64
CA GLU A 128 22.08 -7.73 11.25
C GLU A 128 21.16 -8.80 10.67
N VAL A 129 20.61 -8.56 9.48
CA VAL A 129 19.76 -9.52 8.76
C VAL A 129 20.15 -9.63 7.29
N ASP A 130 20.16 -10.86 6.80
CA ASP A 130 20.30 -11.14 5.37
C ASP A 130 18.90 -11.23 4.76
N ILE A 131 18.64 -10.37 3.77
CA ILE A 131 17.36 -10.35 3.04
C ILE A 131 17.58 -10.93 1.66
N VAL A 132 16.77 -11.92 1.33
CA VAL A 132 16.74 -12.57 0.02
C VAL A 132 15.39 -12.33 -0.61
N SER A 133 15.40 -11.66 -1.76
CA SER A 133 14.17 -11.31 -2.44
C SER A 133 14.25 -11.50 -3.94
N TYR A 134 13.12 -11.38 -4.60
CA TYR A 134 13.00 -11.40 -6.05
C TYR A 134 12.51 -10.04 -6.55
N ASN A 135 13.43 -9.16 -6.96
CA ASN A 135 13.05 -7.89 -7.55
C ASN A 135 12.26 -8.16 -8.86
N TYR A 136 10.95 -7.92 -8.82
CA TYR A 136 10.03 -8.23 -9.92
C TYR A 136 10.31 -7.36 -11.14
N PHE A 137 10.58 -6.08 -10.94
CA PHE A 137 10.91 -5.14 -12.00
C PHE A 137 12.16 -5.57 -12.77
N LYS A 138 13.17 -6.06 -12.04
CA LYS A 138 14.43 -6.56 -12.61
C LYS A 138 14.37 -8.04 -12.96
N LYS A 139 13.28 -8.75 -12.63
CA LYS A 139 13.09 -10.21 -12.74
C LYS A 139 14.31 -11.00 -12.25
N LYS A 140 14.85 -10.62 -11.10
CA LYS A 140 16.12 -11.16 -10.59
C LYS A 140 16.09 -11.33 -9.09
N LYS A 141 16.64 -12.46 -8.63
CA LYS A 141 16.94 -12.68 -7.22
C LYS A 141 18.00 -11.69 -6.73
N THR A 142 17.70 -11.02 -5.63
CA THR A 142 18.51 -10.02 -4.96
C THR A 142 18.88 -10.52 -3.58
N PHE A 143 20.07 -10.12 -3.12
CA PHE A 143 20.62 -10.49 -1.83
C PHE A 143 21.32 -9.26 -1.26
N GLY A 144 21.07 -8.95 0.02
CA GLY A 144 21.78 -7.93 0.75
C GLY A 144 21.80 -8.24 2.24
N SER A 145 22.87 -7.81 2.93
CA SER A 145 22.91 -7.72 4.39
C SER A 145 22.45 -6.32 4.82
N TYR A 146 21.68 -6.25 5.88
CA TYR A 146 20.99 -5.06 6.36
C TYR A 146 21.19 -4.88 7.87
N ASP A 147 21.42 -3.62 8.27
CA ASP A 147 21.19 -3.20 9.64
C ASP A 147 19.68 -3.03 9.85
N ALA A 148 19.14 -3.64 10.89
CA ALA A 148 17.72 -3.73 11.15
C ALA A 148 17.39 -3.25 12.57
N TYR A 149 16.50 -2.26 12.68
CA TYR A 149 16.18 -1.53 13.90
C TYR A 149 14.73 -1.77 14.30
N SER A 150 14.49 -2.30 15.49
CA SER A 150 13.15 -2.60 15.99
C SER A 150 13.04 -2.37 17.50
N LEU A 151 11.84 -2.01 17.97
CA LEU A 151 11.51 -2.11 19.39
C LEU A 151 11.19 -3.56 19.78
N PRO A 152 11.34 -3.95 21.06
CA PRO A 152 10.86 -5.24 21.54
C PRO A 152 9.37 -5.42 21.24
N ASP A 153 8.99 -6.61 20.76
CA ASP A 153 7.61 -6.99 20.41
C ASP A 153 6.94 -6.14 19.30
N SER A 154 7.69 -5.26 18.64
CA SER A 154 7.17 -4.48 17.52
C SER A 154 6.87 -5.37 16.30
N GLY A 155 5.79 -5.01 15.59
CA GLY A 155 5.46 -5.57 14.27
C GLY A 155 6.25 -4.92 13.12
N LEU A 156 7.07 -3.90 13.41
CA LEU A 156 7.76 -3.04 12.46
C LEU A 156 9.28 -3.12 12.62
N ARG A 157 9.99 -2.84 11.53
CA ARG A 157 11.44 -2.69 11.55
C ARG A 157 11.91 -1.73 10.47
N ILE A 158 12.78 -0.78 10.81
CA ILE A 158 13.50 0.00 9.81
C ILE A 158 14.75 -0.79 9.38
N VAL A 159 14.95 -0.95 8.08
CA VAL A 159 16.12 -1.65 7.54
C VAL A 159 16.94 -0.76 6.61
N CYS A 160 18.27 -0.90 6.69
CA CYS A 160 19.21 -0.16 5.86
C CYS A 160 20.32 -1.09 5.37
N GLN A 161 20.55 -1.14 4.05
CA GLN A 161 21.54 -2.06 3.49
C GLN A 161 22.96 -1.69 3.92
N GLN A 162 23.78 -2.68 4.25
CA GLN A 162 25.18 -2.48 4.60
C GLN A 162 26.07 -2.26 3.36
N PRO A 163 27.00 -1.29 3.40
CA PRO A 163 27.16 -0.27 4.44
C PRO A 163 26.02 0.76 4.41
N CYS A 164 25.41 1.01 5.56
CA CYS A 164 24.28 1.94 5.65
C CYS A 164 24.74 3.38 5.45
N ALA A 165 24.11 4.09 4.50
CA ALA A 165 24.42 5.49 4.21
C ALA A 165 23.82 6.48 5.24
N ILE A 166 22.85 6.01 6.03
CA ILE A 166 22.06 6.83 6.94
C ILE A 166 22.66 6.77 8.35
N PRO A 167 22.82 7.90 9.06
CA PRO A 167 23.22 7.90 10.46
C PRO A 167 22.30 7.05 11.33
N GLU A 168 22.88 6.24 12.22
CA GLU A 168 22.14 5.33 13.09
C GLU A 168 21.09 6.05 13.95
N ASP A 169 21.43 7.21 14.52
CA ASP A 169 20.51 8.00 15.35
C ASP A 169 19.28 8.49 14.56
N LEU A 170 19.45 8.78 13.26
CA LEU A 170 18.36 9.18 12.39
C LEU A 170 17.39 8.02 12.12
N LEU A 171 17.91 6.80 11.91
CA LEU A 171 17.11 5.58 11.77
C LEU A 171 16.32 5.25 13.03
N LYS A 172 16.92 5.46 14.21
CA LYS A 172 16.25 5.27 15.51
C LYS A 172 15.09 6.26 15.71
N LYS A 173 15.31 7.55 15.42
CA LYS A 173 14.23 8.56 15.45
C LYS A 173 13.12 8.22 14.46
N ARG A 174 13.50 7.77 13.25
CA ARG A 174 12.55 7.34 12.21
C ARG A 174 11.69 6.17 12.65
N LEU A 175 12.28 5.21 13.38
CA LEU A 175 11.53 4.11 13.98
C LEU A 175 10.54 4.61 15.03
N LEU A 176 10.95 5.49 15.95
CA LEU A 176 10.04 6.02 16.97
C LEU A 176 8.84 6.76 16.35
N GLY A 177 9.08 7.60 15.33
CA GLY A 177 7.98 8.25 14.59
C GLY A 177 7.08 7.25 13.88
N ALA A 178 7.64 6.20 13.28
CA ALA A 178 6.86 5.13 12.65
C ALA A 178 5.96 4.41 13.66
N GLU A 179 6.50 4.06 14.83
CA GLU A 179 5.77 3.35 15.89
C GLU A 179 4.61 4.18 16.42
N GLU A 180 4.82 5.48 16.67
CA GLU A 180 3.76 6.39 17.10
C GLU A 180 2.65 6.52 16.04
N ALA A 181 3.03 6.66 14.76
CA ALA A 181 2.09 6.77 13.66
C ALA A 181 1.29 5.48 13.46
N VAL A 182 1.94 4.31 13.50
CA VAL A 182 1.26 3.02 13.38
C VAL A 182 0.40 2.74 14.61
N ALA A 183 0.83 3.09 15.82
CA ALA A 183 -0.03 2.99 17.00
C ALA A 183 -1.32 3.79 16.82
N SER A 184 -1.22 5.03 16.31
CA SER A 184 -2.38 5.87 16.00
C SER A 184 -3.30 5.24 14.94
N LEU A 185 -2.72 4.61 13.91
CA LEU A 185 -3.49 3.86 12.91
C LEU A 185 -4.20 2.65 13.53
N LEU A 186 -3.53 1.91 14.40
CA LEU A 186 -4.07 0.72 15.06
C LEU A 186 -5.16 1.05 16.08
N GLU A 187 -5.14 2.23 16.69
CA GLU A 187 -6.28 2.72 17.49
C GLU A 187 -7.55 2.83 16.65
N LEU A 188 -7.42 3.22 15.38
CA LEU A 188 -8.53 3.34 14.45
C LEU A 188 -8.95 1.99 13.82
N THR A 189 -7.99 1.22 13.33
CA THR A 189 -8.28 -0.04 12.64
C THR A 189 -8.60 -1.19 13.59
N VAL A 190 -8.16 -1.11 14.85
CA VAL A 190 -8.17 -2.13 15.92
C VAL A 190 -7.56 -3.48 15.57
N LEU A 191 -7.12 -3.64 14.32
CA LEU A 191 -6.52 -4.82 13.75
C LEU A 191 -5.24 -4.42 13.06
N ASP A 192 -4.20 -5.21 13.33
CA ASP A 192 -2.89 -5.06 12.73
C ASP A 192 -2.77 -5.91 11.46
N VAL A 193 -1.62 -5.82 10.81
CA VAL A 193 -1.22 -6.73 9.74
C VAL A 193 -1.28 -8.17 10.21
N LEU A 194 -1.59 -9.08 9.28
CA LEU A 194 -1.68 -10.51 9.60
C LEU A 194 -0.35 -11.03 10.16
N PRO A 195 -0.35 -12.06 11.05
CA PRO A 195 0.88 -12.54 11.69
C PRO A 195 2.00 -12.95 10.73
N ASN A 196 1.65 -13.47 9.55
CA ASN A 196 2.62 -13.83 8.51
C ASN A 196 3.34 -12.62 7.90
N ASN A 197 2.81 -11.41 8.07
CA ASN A 197 3.43 -10.19 7.55
C ASN A 197 4.47 -9.59 8.47
N LYS A 198 4.57 -10.10 9.70
CA LYS A 198 5.44 -9.54 10.72
C LYS A 198 6.82 -10.24 10.73
N PRO A 199 7.91 -9.48 10.94
CA PRO A 199 7.94 -8.02 10.98
C PRO A 199 7.75 -7.44 9.58
N THR A 200 7.13 -6.26 9.49
CA THR A 200 7.10 -5.47 8.27
C THR A 200 8.39 -4.65 8.17
N ASP A 201 9.18 -4.90 7.11
CA ASP A 201 10.43 -4.20 6.87
C ASP A 201 10.22 -2.90 6.09
N ILE A 202 10.75 -1.80 6.62
CA ILE A 202 10.66 -0.46 6.02
C ILE A 202 12.04 -0.08 5.50
N HIS A 203 12.16 0.01 4.18
CA HIS A 203 13.36 0.45 3.49
C HIS A 203 13.26 1.94 3.18
N VAL A 204 14.13 2.74 3.80
CA VAL A 204 14.10 4.21 3.69
C VAL A 204 15.07 4.78 2.64
N THR A 205 15.84 3.92 1.95
CA THR A 205 16.81 4.30 0.91
C THR A 205 16.92 3.17 -0.12
N SER A 206 17.55 3.50 -1.25
CA SER A 206 17.96 2.60 -2.31
C SER A 206 18.68 1.39 -1.73
N SER A 207 18.29 0.20 -2.18
CA SER A 207 18.91 -1.03 -1.71
C SER A 207 18.80 -2.16 -2.73
N ALA A 208 19.42 -3.31 -2.46
CA ALA A 208 19.30 -4.49 -3.31
C ALA A 208 17.83 -4.94 -3.47
N GLU A 209 17.04 -4.85 -2.40
CA GLU A 209 15.60 -5.10 -2.39
C GLU A 209 14.84 -4.08 -3.24
N CYS A 210 14.91 -2.80 -2.87
CA CYS A 210 14.10 -1.74 -3.47
C CYS A 210 14.58 -1.31 -4.86
N GLY A 211 15.83 -1.55 -5.19
CA GLY A 211 16.48 -0.91 -6.32
C GLY A 211 16.90 0.52 -6.02
N ASP A 212 17.37 1.20 -7.05
CA ASP A 212 17.82 2.59 -6.97
C ASP A 212 16.60 3.51 -6.97
N TYR A 213 16.76 4.68 -6.37
CA TYR A 213 15.82 5.78 -6.46
C TYR A 213 15.54 6.13 -7.93
N ASP A 214 14.25 6.13 -8.28
CA ASP A 214 13.74 6.55 -9.58
C ASP A 214 12.58 7.50 -9.29
N GLU A 215 12.67 8.72 -9.81
CA GLU A 215 11.72 9.81 -9.56
C GLU A 215 10.25 9.37 -9.78
N ILE A 216 10.02 8.42 -10.70
CA ILE A 216 8.68 7.88 -10.97
C ILE A 216 8.09 7.11 -9.79
N PHE A 217 8.91 6.35 -9.06
CA PHE A 217 8.46 5.51 -7.94
C PHE A 217 8.60 6.21 -6.58
N ALA A 218 9.48 7.19 -6.51
CA ALA A 218 9.76 7.97 -5.32
C ALA A 218 8.58 8.79 -4.82
N GLU A 219 7.90 9.51 -5.72
CA GLU A 219 6.81 10.43 -5.35
C GLU A 219 5.60 9.72 -4.70
N TYR A 220 5.45 8.42 -4.94
CA TYR A 220 4.28 7.66 -4.51
C TYR A 220 4.56 6.73 -3.32
N GLY A 221 5.83 6.49 -2.99
CA GLY A 221 6.21 5.30 -2.24
C GLY A 221 5.91 4.02 -3.03
N TYR A 222 6.45 2.91 -2.56
CA TYR A 222 6.09 1.60 -3.10
C TYR A 222 5.96 0.55 -2.01
N VAL A 223 4.76 0.03 -1.81
CA VAL A 223 4.55 -1.26 -1.12
C VAL A 223 4.69 -2.41 -2.08
N ALA A 224 5.53 -3.35 -1.67
CA ALA A 224 5.48 -4.71 -2.14
C ALA A 224 5.11 -5.64 -0.99
N ARG A 225 3.82 -5.95 -0.90
CA ARG A 225 3.41 -7.29 -0.49
C ARG A 225 2.96 -8.05 -1.74
N PHE A 226 3.91 -8.38 -2.60
CA PHE A 226 3.59 -9.26 -3.72
C PHE A 226 3.84 -10.70 -3.28
N PHE A 227 2.73 -11.44 -3.13
CA PHE A 227 2.67 -12.89 -3.05
C PHE A 227 3.84 -13.53 -3.83
N GLY A 228 4.86 -14.01 -3.10
CA GLY A 228 5.94 -14.83 -3.64
C GLY A 228 7.31 -14.17 -3.89
N ILE A 229 7.57 -12.94 -3.43
CA ILE A 229 8.85 -12.26 -3.70
C ILE A 229 9.90 -12.43 -2.60
N ARG A 230 9.47 -12.41 -1.33
CA ARG A 230 10.35 -12.84 -0.24
C ARG A 230 10.10 -14.30 0.08
N PHE A 231 11.20 -15.03 0.29
CA PHE A 231 11.17 -16.46 0.56
C PHE A 231 10.79 -16.78 2.02
N ASP A 232 10.63 -15.75 2.87
CA ASP A 232 10.37 -15.84 4.30
C ASP A 232 8.98 -15.35 4.73
N ASP A 233 8.08 -15.12 3.76
CA ASP A 233 6.70 -14.65 3.94
C ASP A 233 6.54 -13.26 4.58
N THR A 234 7.61 -12.53 4.92
CA THR A 234 7.51 -11.20 5.53
C THR A 234 7.09 -10.13 4.53
N SER A 235 6.47 -9.06 5.03
CA SER A 235 6.10 -7.90 4.21
C SER A 235 7.19 -6.84 4.22
N TYR A 236 7.26 -6.03 3.17
CA TYR A 236 8.16 -4.89 3.13
C TYR A 236 7.57 -3.72 2.34
N MET A 237 8.12 -2.54 2.58
CA MET A 237 7.85 -1.33 1.80
C MET A 237 9.14 -0.59 1.48
N CYS A 238 9.17 0.04 0.32
CA CYS A 238 10.25 0.84 -0.20
C CYS A 238 9.77 2.28 -0.27
N LEU A 239 10.31 3.14 0.60
CA LEU A 239 9.87 4.52 0.71
C LEU A 239 10.85 5.52 0.10
N TRP A 240 12.14 5.15 0.00
CA TRP A 240 13.23 6.00 -0.48
C TRP A 240 13.28 7.43 0.10
N GLU A 241 12.69 7.65 1.28
CA GLU A 241 12.57 8.98 1.90
C GLU A 241 13.92 9.68 2.17
N TYR A 242 15.00 8.91 2.29
CA TYR A 242 16.35 9.44 2.46
C TYR A 242 16.97 9.91 1.14
N ASP A 243 16.55 9.34 0.01
CA ASP A 243 17.11 9.65 -1.31
C ASP A 243 16.36 10.79 -2.01
N ASP A 244 15.15 11.12 -1.55
CA ASP A 244 14.32 12.19 -2.12
C ASP A 244 14.55 13.54 -1.42
N ASP A 245 15.22 14.45 -2.12
CA ASP A 245 15.44 15.83 -1.67
C ASP A 245 14.19 16.72 -1.81
N ASN A 246 13.10 16.25 -2.44
CA ASN A 246 11.92 17.05 -2.76
C ASN A 246 10.71 16.79 -1.84
N LEU A 247 10.86 15.94 -0.83
CA LEU A 247 9.79 15.70 0.14
C LEU A 247 9.39 16.99 0.86
N VAL A 248 8.08 17.16 1.06
CA VAL A 248 7.51 18.24 1.89
C VAL A 248 8.11 18.20 3.29
N LEU A 249 8.28 16.99 3.85
CA LEU A 249 8.97 16.73 5.10
C LEU A 249 10.12 15.73 4.86
N PRO A 250 11.34 16.22 4.55
CA PRO A 250 12.46 15.33 4.25
C PRO A 250 12.91 14.56 5.50
N LEU A 251 13.45 13.36 5.29
CA LEU A 251 13.98 12.51 6.36
C LEU A 251 15.27 13.10 6.94
N ASN A 252 15.12 13.89 7.98
CA ASN A 252 16.22 14.53 8.71
C ASN A 252 15.98 14.50 10.22
N ASP A 253 16.94 14.99 11.00
CA ASP A 253 16.89 14.97 12.46
C ASP A 253 15.67 15.67 13.08
N GLU A 254 15.11 16.67 12.39
CA GLU A 254 13.94 17.43 12.85
C GLU A 254 12.64 16.68 12.58
N ASN A 255 12.53 16.03 11.43
CA ASN A 255 11.27 15.46 10.95
C ASN A 255 11.13 13.97 11.22
N ALA A 256 12.23 13.22 11.40
CA ALA A 256 12.21 11.76 11.44
C ALA A 256 11.22 11.18 12.46
N GLN A 257 11.01 11.84 13.59
CA GLN A 257 10.10 11.40 14.65
C GLN A 257 8.69 12.00 14.55
N LYS A 258 8.47 13.03 13.72
CA LYS A 258 7.15 13.68 13.61
C LYS A 258 6.16 12.74 12.92
N ILE A 259 4.95 12.62 13.47
CA ILE A 259 3.86 11.81 12.89
C ILE A 259 3.47 12.31 11.48
N GLU A 260 3.61 13.61 11.25
CA GLU A 260 3.33 14.26 9.96
C GLU A 260 4.29 13.80 8.86
N ALA A 261 5.53 13.49 9.21
CA ALA A 261 6.53 12.96 8.28
C ALA A 261 6.33 11.47 7.96
N GLN A 262 5.33 10.81 8.55
CA GLN A 262 5.06 9.37 8.39
C GLN A 262 3.97 9.09 7.35
N GLN A 263 3.52 10.09 6.61
CA GLN A 263 2.37 9.99 5.73
C GLN A 263 2.49 8.86 4.69
N VAL A 264 3.64 8.79 4.00
CA VAL A 264 3.90 7.73 3.01
C VAL A 264 3.95 6.36 3.71
N LEU A 265 4.64 6.26 4.84
CA LEU A 265 4.65 5.02 5.63
C LEU A 265 3.24 4.57 6.02
N ILE A 266 2.37 5.47 6.48
CA ILE A 266 1.02 5.10 6.91
C ILE A 266 0.15 4.68 5.73
N HIS A 267 0.27 5.35 4.60
CA HIS A 267 -0.36 4.94 3.34
C HIS A 267 0.04 3.49 3.03
N GLU A 268 1.33 3.22 3.04
CA GLU A 268 1.91 1.95 2.65
C GLU A 268 1.66 0.82 3.67
N TYR A 269 1.77 1.11 4.95
CA TYR A 269 1.43 0.15 6.01
C TYR A 269 -0.06 -0.22 5.97
N SER A 270 -0.94 0.73 5.62
CA SER A 270 -2.37 0.47 5.48
C SER A 270 -2.66 -0.53 4.35
N HIS A 271 -1.94 -0.50 3.23
CA HIS A 271 -2.04 -1.54 2.20
C HIS A 271 -1.77 -2.94 2.77
N ILE A 272 -0.75 -3.07 3.63
CA ILE A 272 -0.39 -4.35 4.26
C ILE A 272 -1.47 -4.82 5.26
N ILE A 273 -2.19 -3.89 5.90
CA ILE A 273 -3.35 -4.23 6.75
C ILE A 273 -4.46 -4.85 5.91
N PHE A 274 -4.79 -4.30 4.74
CA PHE A 274 -5.82 -4.89 3.87
C PHE A 274 -5.36 -6.18 3.19
N ASP A 275 -4.08 -6.29 2.88
CA ASP A 275 -3.60 -7.41 2.09
C ASP A 275 -3.77 -8.75 2.83
N GLY A 276 -3.93 -9.83 2.07
CA GLY A 276 -4.15 -11.18 2.61
C GLY A 276 -5.51 -11.37 3.30
N ARG A 277 -6.28 -10.30 3.51
CA ARG A 277 -7.68 -10.38 3.93
C ARG A 277 -8.64 -10.41 2.74
N THR A 278 -8.18 -10.06 1.55
CA THR A 278 -8.96 -10.04 0.31
C THR A 278 -8.13 -10.49 -0.88
N THR A 279 -8.81 -11.03 -1.91
CA THR A 279 -8.21 -11.28 -3.23
C THR A 279 -8.26 -10.05 -4.14
N VAL A 280 -8.99 -9.02 -3.73
CA VAL A 280 -9.09 -7.77 -4.48
C VAL A 280 -7.73 -7.10 -4.48
N PHE A 281 -7.27 -6.67 -5.66
CA PHE A 281 -5.99 -5.98 -5.80
C PHE A 281 -5.90 -4.77 -4.87
N ALA A 282 -4.75 -4.59 -4.21
CA ALA A 282 -4.47 -3.49 -3.29
C ALA A 282 -4.81 -2.10 -3.87
N SER A 283 -4.66 -1.92 -5.18
CA SER A 283 -5.03 -0.69 -5.88
C SER A 283 -6.50 -0.30 -5.79
N LYS A 284 -7.40 -1.20 -5.38
CA LYS A 284 -8.81 -0.89 -5.09
C LYS A 284 -9.01 -0.26 -3.72
N PHE A 285 -8.04 -0.39 -2.81
CA PHE A 285 -8.05 0.25 -1.50
C PHE A 285 -7.24 1.56 -1.48
N GLU A 286 -6.76 2.02 -2.63
CA GLU A 286 -5.92 3.22 -2.76
C GLU A 286 -6.53 4.46 -2.07
N ASP A 287 -7.81 4.73 -2.32
CA ASP A 287 -8.50 5.87 -1.70
C ASP A 287 -8.69 5.68 -0.19
N PHE A 288 -8.84 4.44 0.28
CA PHE A 288 -8.92 4.13 1.72
C PHE A 288 -7.59 4.38 2.42
N VAL A 289 -6.49 3.89 1.85
CA VAL A 289 -5.17 4.06 2.45
C VAL A 289 -4.69 5.52 2.41
N LYS A 290 -5.08 6.30 1.39
CA LYS A 290 -4.88 7.75 1.35
C LYS A 290 -5.68 8.46 2.44
N ALA A 291 -6.97 8.14 2.58
CA ALA A 291 -7.79 8.77 3.62
C ALA A 291 -7.23 8.48 5.02
N LEU A 292 -6.75 7.25 5.26
CA LEU A 292 -6.09 6.86 6.51
C LEU A 292 -4.80 7.64 6.74
N SER A 293 -3.93 7.79 5.73
CA SER A 293 -2.69 8.55 5.89
C SER A 293 -2.95 10.03 6.18
N PHE A 294 -3.94 10.65 5.54
CA PHE A 294 -4.34 12.03 5.83
C PHE A 294 -5.01 12.20 7.20
N TYR A 295 -5.70 11.17 7.69
CA TYR A 295 -6.30 11.17 9.03
C TYR A 295 -5.21 11.13 10.12
N ILE A 296 -4.19 10.29 9.94
CA ILE A 296 -3.13 10.07 10.94
C ILE A 296 -2.03 11.15 10.87
N SER A 297 -1.45 11.33 9.68
CA SER A 297 -0.27 12.18 9.45
C SER A 297 -0.62 13.56 8.90
N GLY A 298 -1.88 13.81 8.56
CA GLY A 298 -2.28 15.07 7.95
C GLY A 298 -1.90 15.17 6.48
N TYR A 299 -2.13 16.35 5.91
CA TYR A 299 -1.93 16.63 4.50
C TYR A 299 -1.28 17.98 4.26
N TRP A 300 -0.61 18.11 3.12
CA TRP A 300 -0.13 19.40 2.65
C TRP A 300 -1.23 20.11 1.86
N ASP A 301 -1.59 21.32 2.29
CA ASP A 301 -2.62 22.14 1.66
C ASP A 301 -2.07 23.12 0.60
N GLY A 302 -0.76 23.09 0.36
CA GLY A 302 -0.07 23.97 -0.58
C GLY A 302 0.34 25.33 0.00
N ASN A 303 -0.02 25.66 1.25
CA ASN A 303 0.24 26.97 1.85
C ASN A 303 1.39 26.92 2.85
N GLU A 304 2.58 27.36 2.41
CA GLU A 304 3.83 27.46 3.20
C GLU A 304 4.29 26.15 3.91
N LEU A 305 5.54 25.76 3.67
CA LEU A 305 6.25 24.68 4.39
C LEU A 305 6.58 25.04 5.86
N LYS A 306 5.72 25.80 6.55
CA LYS A 306 5.91 26.08 7.98
C LYS A 306 5.30 24.93 8.76
N SER A 307 6.21 24.07 9.20
CA SER A 307 6.11 22.72 9.76
C SER A 307 5.21 22.50 11.00
N GLU A 308 4.35 23.45 11.36
CA GLU A 308 3.62 23.39 12.64
C GLU A 308 2.13 23.05 12.51
N ASN A 309 1.55 23.11 11.31
CA ASN A 309 0.12 22.86 11.12
C ASN A 309 -0.14 22.07 9.83
N PHE A 310 0.20 20.78 9.80
CA PHE A 310 -0.37 19.88 8.79
C PHE A 310 -1.83 19.61 9.21
N PRO A 311 -2.83 20.19 8.53
CA PRO A 311 -4.21 19.87 8.83
C PRO A 311 -4.42 18.36 8.67
N LYS A 312 -5.18 17.78 9.60
CA LYS A 312 -5.58 16.38 9.53
C LYS A 312 -6.99 16.28 9.00
N ALA A 313 -7.25 15.27 8.18
CA ALA A 313 -8.63 14.91 7.90
C ALA A 313 -9.28 14.52 9.23
N THR A 314 -10.39 15.15 9.60
CA THR A 314 -11.05 14.87 10.90
C THR A 314 -12.25 13.93 10.76
N SER A 315 -12.68 13.67 9.53
CA SER A 315 -13.84 12.84 9.18
C SER A 315 -13.65 12.23 7.79
N ALA A 316 -14.32 11.11 7.51
CA ALA A 316 -14.36 10.54 6.16
C ALA A 316 -15.11 11.48 5.17
N CYS A 317 -15.88 12.45 5.67
CA CYS A 317 -16.58 13.47 4.88
C CYS A 317 -15.75 14.77 4.75
N ASP A 318 -14.48 14.77 5.15
CA ASP A 318 -13.64 15.96 5.05
C ASP A 318 -13.54 16.40 3.57
N PRO A 319 -13.90 17.66 3.22
CA PRO A 319 -13.86 18.12 1.84
C PRO A 319 -12.50 17.97 1.18
N TYR A 320 -11.40 17.96 1.94
CA TYR A 320 -10.07 17.71 1.40
C TYR A 320 -10.00 16.35 0.69
N LEU A 321 -10.73 15.35 1.17
CA LEU A 321 -10.71 13.98 0.64
C LEU A 321 -11.46 13.82 -0.70
N GLU A 322 -12.26 14.81 -1.13
CA GLU A 322 -13.07 14.72 -2.36
C GLU A 322 -12.24 14.36 -3.60
N LYS A 323 -11.02 14.90 -3.70
CA LYS A 323 -10.11 14.65 -4.82
C LYS A 323 -9.11 13.50 -4.58
N PRO A 324 -8.35 13.47 -3.47
CA PRO A 324 -7.30 12.47 -3.31
C PRO A 324 -7.80 11.13 -2.77
N ALA A 325 -8.99 11.06 -2.17
CA ALA A 325 -9.58 9.84 -1.60
C ALA A 325 -11.09 9.80 -1.86
N LYS A 326 -11.45 9.95 -3.14
CA LYS A 326 -12.81 10.16 -3.62
C LYS A 326 -13.78 9.10 -3.13
N ASP A 327 -13.41 7.83 -3.20
CA ASP A 327 -14.28 6.72 -2.81
C ASP A 327 -14.69 6.78 -1.34
N VAL A 328 -13.76 7.17 -0.44
CA VAL A 328 -14.05 7.35 0.99
C VAL A 328 -14.96 8.55 1.22
N TYR A 329 -14.69 9.66 0.54
CA TYR A 329 -15.51 10.86 0.61
C TYR A 329 -16.95 10.61 0.11
N GLU A 330 -17.11 9.91 -1.02
CA GLU A 330 -18.41 9.57 -1.57
C GLU A 330 -19.17 8.58 -0.68
N LEU A 331 -18.49 7.56 -0.15
CA LEU A 331 -19.07 6.65 0.86
C LEU A 331 -19.60 7.42 2.07
N CYS A 332 -18.83 8.38 2.59
CA CYS A 332 -19.25 9.18 3.74
C CYS A 332 -20.46 10.06 3.40
N THR A 333 -20.34 10.87 2.36
CA THR A 333 -21.35 11.88 2.00
C THR A 333 -22.66 11.27 1.51
N LYS A 334 -22.59 10.16 0.77
CA LYS A 334 -23.79 9.48 0.23
C LYS A 334 -24.35 8.45 1.20
N CYS A 335 -23.50 7.81 2.00
CA CYS A 335 -23.87 6.59 2.73
C CYS A 335 -23.53 6.59 4.22
N GLY A 336 -23.02 7.69 4.75
CA GLY A 336 -22.78 7.87 6.18
C GLY A 336 -21.60 7.05 6.71
N PHE A 337 -20.73 6.55 5.83
CA PHE A 337 -19.49 5.86 6.22
C PHE A 337 -18.59 6.79 7.04
N SER A 338 -17.96 6.27 8.07
CA SER A 338 -17.04 6.98 8.96
C SER A 338 -15.72 6.24 9.09
N PHE A 339 -14.66 6.91 9.56
CA PHE A 339 -13.39 6.24 9.81
C PHE A 339 -13.50 5.07 10.80
N ASN A 340 -14.42 5.15 11.77
CA ASN A 340 -14.66 4.05 12.72
C ASN A 340 -15.19 2.78 12.03
N ASP A 341 -15.83 2.91 10.87
CA ASP A 341 -16.34 1.77 10.11
C ASP A 341 -15.23 0.94 9.45
N ILE A 342 -13.99 1.48 9.37
CA ILE A 342 -12.82 0.72 8.91
C ILE A 342 -12.52 -0.46 9.84
N SER A 343 -12.63 -0.27 11.16
CA SER A 343 -12.48 -1.36 12.12
C SER A 343 -13.50 -2.47 11.89
N VAL A 344 -14.74 -2.10 11.62
CA VAL A 344 -15.86 -3.03 11.35
C VAL A 344 -15.65 -3.76 10.02
N LEU A 345 -15.18 -3.05 9.00
CA LEU A 345 -14.82 -3.61 7.70
C LEU A 345 -13.75 -4.71 7.86
N LEU A 346 -12.62 -4.39 8.51
CA LEU A 346 -11.53 -5.33 8.68
C LEU A 346 -11.94 -6.55 9.54
N GLN A 347 -12.72 -6.35 10.60
CA GLN A 347 -13.25 -7.44 11.42
C GLN A 347 -14.16 -8.37 10.61
N LYS A 348 -15.06 -7.82 9.80
CA LYS A 348 -15.94 -8.62 8.93
C LYS A 348 -15.16 -9.38 7.86
N MET A 349 -14.06 -8.80 7.36
CA MET A 349 -13.16 -9.51 6.44
C MET A 349 -12.46 -10.69 7.15
N ASP A 350 -11.94 -10.48 8.37
CA ASP A 350 -11.34 -11.57 9.16
C ASP A 350 -12.36 -12.67 9.52
N GLU A 351 -13.60 -12.29 9.85
CA GLU A 351 -14.70 -13.23 10.09
C GLU A 351 -15.03 -14.07 8.85
N ALA A 352 -15.10 -13.46 7.67
CA ALA A 352 -15.30 -14.16 6.40
C ALA A 352 -14.13 -15.11 6.09
N ASN A 353 -12.90 -14.73 6.47
CA ASN A 353 -11.69 -15.50 6.25
C ASN A 353 -11.46 -16.62 7.27
N ALA A 354 -12.24 -16.72 8.35
CA ALA A 354 -12.05 -17.72 9.41
C ALA A 354 -12.05 -19.19 8.90
N GLY A 355 -12.54 -19.44 7.69
CA GLY A 355 -12.46 -20.72 6.98
C GLY A 355 -11.15 -20.99 6.22
N GLY A 356 -10.14 -20.11 6.32
CA GLY A 356 -8.90 -20.18 5.53
C GLY A 356 -9.04 -19.61 4.11
N GLY A 357 -10.04 -18.76 3.88
CA GLY A 357 -10.28 -18.07 2.61
C GLY A 357 -9.79 -16.62 2.64
N THR A 358 -10.06 -15.92 1.54
CA THR A 358 -9.80 -14.49 1.32
C THR A 358 -11.04 -13.88 0.71
N VAL A 359 -11.48 -12.72 1.20
CA VAL A 359 -12.69 -12.03 0.72
C VAL A 359 -12.58 -11.69 -0.76
N ASP A 360 -13.50 -12.18 -1.58
CA ASP A 360 -13.60 -11.80 -3.00
C ASP A 360 -14.41 -10.49 -3.20
N MET A 361 -14.54 -10.02 -4.43
CA MET A 361 -15.25 -8.78 -4.73
C MET A 361 -16.73 -8.81 -4.32
N ALA A 362 -17.40 -9.95 -4.50
CA ALA A 362 -18.82 -10.09 -4.19
C ALA A 362 -19.04 -10.10 -2.67
N GLU A 363 -18.18 -10.79 -1.92
CA GLU A 363 -18.20 -10.78 -0.46
C GLU A 363 -17.85 -9.40 0.10
N LEU A 364 -16.86 -8.72 -0.48
CA LEU A 364 -16.47 -7.36 -0.07
C LEU A 364 -17.64 -6.38 -0.24
N LYS A 365 -18.36 -6.47 -1.36
CA LYS A 365 -19.57 -5.68 -1.58
C LYS A 365 -20.62 -5.95 -0.49
N ILE A 366 -20.87 -7.21 -0.15
CA ILE A 366 -21.83 -7.58 0.92
C ILE A 366 -21.40 -6.97 2.26
N ILE A 367 -20.10 -6.99 2.57
CA ILE A 367 -19.56 -6.40 3.79
C ILE A 367 -19.82 -4.88 3.81
N PHE A 368 -19.45 -4.16 2.75
CA PHE A 368 -19.68 -2.72 2.61
C PHE A 368 -21.17 -2.35 2.69
N ASP A 369 -22.03 -3.08 1.98
CA ASP A 369 -23.48 -2.88 2.03
C ASP A 369 -24.03 -3.10 3.45
N SER A 370 -23.47 -4.07 4.20
CA SER A 370 -23.90 -4.35 5.58
C SER A 370 -23.49 -3.25 6.57
N ILE A 371 -22.38 -2.56 6.32
CA ILE A 371 -21.87 -1.47 7.15
C ILE A 371 -22.69 -0.20 6.91
N THR A 372 -22.90 0.13 5.64
CA THR A 372 -23.58 1.37 5.23
C THR A 372 -25.10 1.26 5.23
N GLY A 373 -25.64 0.05 5.18
CA GLY A 373 -27.07 -0.21 5.03
C GLY A 373 -27.63 0.17 3.64
N LYS A 374 -26.77 0.34 2.64
CA LYS A 374 -27.11 0.79 1.27
C LYS A 374 -26.37 -0.05 0.23
N ASP A 375 -26.82 0.00 -1.02
CA ASP A 375 -26.08 -0.60 -2.13
C ASP A 375 -24.85 0.25 -2.45
N THR A 376 -23.68 -0.14 -1.95
CA THR A 376 -22.46 0.68 -2.06
C THR A 376 -21.97 0.92 -3.47
N ALA A 377 -22.20 -0.05 -4.36
CA ALA A 377 -21.78 0.08 -5.74
C ALA A 377 -22.69 1.02 -6.55
N ASN A 378 -23.99 1.04 -6.26
CA ASN A 378 -24.96 1.82 -7.04
C ASN A 378 -25.38 3.14 -6.38
N GLU A 379 -25.37 3.22 -5.05
CA GLU A 379 -25.84 4.39 -4.29
C GLU A 379 -24.70 5.21 -3.68
N CYS A 380 -23.53 4.60 -3.42
CA CYS A 380 -22.46 5.22 -2.64
C CYS A 380 -21.22 5.61 -3.45
N GLY A 381 -21.15 5.26 -4.72
CA GLY A 381 -20.04 5.65 -5.60
C GLY A 381 -18.88 4.65 -5.71
N LEU A 382 -18.95 3.49 -5.04
CA LEU A 382 -17.94 2.43 -5.17
C LEU A 382 -18.19 1.58 -6.43
N GLU A 383 -18.08 2.20 -7.61
CA GLU A 383 -18.41 1.53 -8.88
C GLU A 383 -17.57 0.27 -9.13
N TRP A 384 -16.37 0.18 -8.54
CA TRP A 384 -15.47 -0.97 -8.68
C TRP A 384 -15.93 -2.23 -7.93
N LEU A 385 -16.97 -2.14 -7.10
CA LEU A 385 -17.61 -3.29 -6.44
C LEU A 385 -18.64 -4.03 -7.33
N ASN A 386 -18.92 -3.54 -8.54
CA ASN A 386 -19.89 -4.14 -9.48
C ASN A 386 -19.33 -5.28 -10.34
#